data_AF-A0A7C7ND85-F1
#
_entry.id   AF-A0A7C7ND85-F1
#
_cell.length_a   1.000
_cell.length_b   1.000
_cell.length_c   1.000
_cell.angle_alpha   90.00
_cell.angle_beta   90.00
_cell.angle_gamma   90.00
#
_symmetry.space_group_name_H-M   'P 1'
#
loop_
_entity.id
_entity.type
_entity.pdbx_description
1 polymer ?
#
loop_
_entity_poly.entity_id
_entity_poly.type
_entity_poly.pdbx_seq_one_letter_code
_entity_poly.pdbx_strand_id
1 'polypeptide(L)'
;MFELNLFNTAQFLDQGLAILGTFLLTSLSARTRMYGFIMFFLLNIPGVYLLVVTELWWILFVTPLWLYLNYRGFMNNYRESRRPA
;
A
#
# COMPACT_ATOMS: atom_id res chain seq x y z
N MET A 1 24.73 -12.94 -2.15
CA MET A 1 24.02 -12.01 -1.23
C MET A 1 22.79 -11.37 -1.88
N PHE A 2 22.76 -11.16 -3.20
CA PHE A 2 21.52 -10.97 -3.95
C PHE A 2 21.13 -12.30 -4.60
N GLU A 3 20.34 -13.11 -3.89
CA GLU A 3 19.64 -14.23 -4.52
C GLU A 3 18.28 -13.73 -5.01
N LEU A 4 18.04 -13.86 -6.32
CA LEU A 4 16.73 -13.58 -6.91
C LEU A 4 15.82 -14.79 -6.67
N ASN A 5 15.16 -14.78 -5.52
CA ASN A 5 14.11 -15.73 -5.17
C ASN A 5 12.80 -14.97 -4.87
N LEU A 6 11.69 -15.69 -4.87
CA LEU A 6 10.36 -15.10 -4.69
C LEU A 6 10.25 -14.32 -3.37
N PHE A 7 10.88 -14.82 -2.30
CA PHE A 7 10.89 -14.17 -0.99
C PHE A 7 11.58 -12.79 -1.04
N ASN A 8 12.81 -12.73 -1.53
CA ASN A 8 13.58 -11.49 -1.64
C ASN A 8 12.93 -10.51 -2.63
N THR A 9 12.37 -11.01 -3.73
CA THR A 9 11.61 -10.17 -4.67
C THR A 9 10.36 -9.58 -4.02
N ALA A 10 9.61 -10.36 -3.24
CA ALA A 10 8.45 -9.87 -2.51
C ALA A 10 8.85 -8.81 -1.47
N GLN A 11 9.95 -9.00 -0.72
CA GLN A 11 10.47 -8.00 0.22
C GLN A 11 10.85 -6.69 -0.47
N PHE A 12 11.52 -6.77 -1.61
CA PHE A 12 11.90 -5.59 -2.38
C PHE A 12 10.66 -4.86 -2.93
N LEU A 13 9.70 -5.61 -3.47
CA LEU A 13 8.44 -5.02 -3.96
C LEU A 13 7.62 -4.40 -2.84
N ASP A 14 7.51 -5.07 -1.69
CA ASP A 14 6.83 -4.52 -0.52
C ASP A 14 7.43 -3.17 -0.14
N GLN A 15 8.74 -3.09 0.10
CA GLN A 15 9.34 -1.82 0.52
C GLN A 15 9.40 -0.77 -0.60
N GLY A 16 9.64 -1.18 -1.84
CA GLY A 16 9.64 -0.26 -2.99
C GLY A 16 8.28 0.39 -3.21
N LEU A 17 7.20 -0.41 -3.18
CA LEU A 17 5.83 0.09 -3.31
C LEU A 17 5.43 0.96 -2.11
N ALA A 18 5.88 0.63 -0.89
CA ALA A 18 5.62 1.42 0.30
C ALA A 18 6.27 2.81 0.22
N ILE A 19 7.51 2.90 -0.24
CA ILE A 19 8.21 4.18 -0.45
C ILE A 19 7.49 5.02 -1.49
N LEU A 20 7.15 4.44 -2.65
CA LEU A 20 6.42 5.15 -3.71
C LEU A 20 5.03 5.60 -3.25
N GLY A 21 4.28 4.71 -2.58
CA GLY A 21 2.98 5.03 -2.02
C GLY A 21 3.05 6.19 -1.02
N THR A 22 4.04 6.17 -0.11
CA THR A 22 4.26 7.23 0.87
C THR A 22 4.58 8.56 0.21
N PHE A 23 5.48 8.55 -0.77
CA PHE A 23 5.83 9.74 -1.55
C PHE A 23 4.61 10.37 -2.25
N LEU A 24 3.72 9.54 -2.81
CA LEU A 24 2.50 10.04 -3.46
C LEU A 24 1.48 10.57 -2.44
N LEU A 25 1.37 9.94 -1.26
CA LEU A 25 0.48 10.40 -0.18
C LEU A 25 0.88 11.75 0.42
N THR A 26 2.17 12.10 0.42
CA THR A 26 2.65 13.40 0.93
C THR A 26 2.43 14.55 -0.07
N SER A 27 1.89 14.27 -1.26
CA SER A 27 1.57 15.30 -2.25
C SER A 27 0.43 16.22 -1.78
N LEU A 28 0.49 17.50 -2.16
CA LEU A 28 -0.58 18.47 -1.92
C LEU A 28 -1.82 18.24 -2.80
N SER A 29 -1.65 17.59 -3.95
CA SER A 29 -2.75 17.33 -4.87
C SER A 29 -3.55 16.11 -4.42
N ALA A 30 -4.85 16.29 -4.19
CA ALA A 30 -5.76 15.19 -3.86
C ALA A 30 -5.73 14.06 -4.89
N ARG A 31 -5.58 14.39 -6.18
CA ARG A 31 -5.44 13.42 -7.27
C ARG A 31 -4.15 12.61 -7.15
N THR A 32 -3.04 13.27 -6.81
CA THR A 32 -1.74 12.59 -6.65
C THR A 32 -1.76 11.66 -5.43
N ARG A 33 -2.36 12.10 -4.32
CA ARG A 33 -2.55 11.26 -3.13
C ARG A 33 -3.40 10.01 -3.42
N MET A 34 -4.37 10.08 -4.34
CA MET A 34 -5.12 8.88 -4.74
C MET A 34 -4.22 7.77 -5.30
N TYR A 35 -3.22 8.12 -6.11
CA TYR A 35 -2.25 7.14 -6.61
C TYR A 35 -1.46 6.51 -5.46
N GLY A 36 -1.16 7.27 -4.40
CA GLY A 36 -0.56 6.73 -3.18
C GLY A 36 -1.41 5.63 -2.56
N PHE A 37 -2.71 5.86 -2.38
CA PHE A 37 -3.64 4.84 -1.88
C PHE A 37 -3.72 3.61 -2.80
N ILE A 38 -3.70 3.79 -4.12
CA ILE A 38 -3.64 2.68 -5.10
C ILE A 38 -2.36 1.85 -4.91
N MET A 39 -1.20 2.50 -4.77
CA MET A 39 0.07 1.79 -4.51
C MET A 39 0.01 0.98 -3.22
N PHE A 40 -0.64 1.51 -2.19
CA PHE A 40 -0.86 0.82 -0.93
C PHE A 40 -1.83 -0.37 -1.06
N PHE A 41 -2.78 -0.37 -2.00
CA PHE A 41 -3.54 -1.59 -2.32
C PHE A 41 -2.67 -2.64 -3.00
N LEU A 42 -1.83 -2.24 -3.96
CA LEU A 42 -0.91 -3.14 -4.65
C LEU A 42 0.13 -3.75 -3.71
N LEU A 43 0.63 -2.96 -2.76
CA LEU A 43 1.53 -3.38 -1.68
C LEU A 43 1.01 -4.61 -0.92
N ASN A 44 -0.30 -4.73 -0.74
CA ASN A 44 -0.85 -5.85 0.04
C ASN A 44 -0.65 -7.21 -0.63
N ILE A 45 -0.40 -7.25 -1.94
CA ILE A 45 -0.14 -8.51 -2.65
C ILE A 45 1.18 -9.14 -2.15
N PRO A 46 2.36 -8.48 -2.28
CA PRO A 46 3.58 -8.99 -1.68
C PRO A 46 3.54 -8.99 -0.15
N GLY A 47 2.92 -7.98 0.47
CA GLY A 47 2.81 -7.87 1.92
C GLY A 47 2.12 -9.07 2.56
N VAL A 48 0.93 -9.47 2.09
CA VAL A 48 0.20 -10.64 2.62
C VAL A 48 1.00 -11.93 2.42
N TYR A 49 1.62 -12.11 1.26
CA TYR A 49 2.49 -13.26 1.03
C TYR A 49 3.63 -13.34 2.06
N LEU A 50 4.31 -12.21 2.31
CA LEU A 50 5.39 -12.14 3.30
C LEU A 50 4.87 -12.45 4.70
N LEU A 51 3.72 -11.91 5.10
CA LEU A 51 3.13 -12.14 6.41
C LEU A 51 2.80 -13.63 6.65
N VAL A 52 2.31 -14.34 5.62
CA VAL A 52 2.04 -15.77 5.70
C VAL A 52 3.33 -16.58 5.80
N VAL A 53 4.31 -16.33 4.92
CA VAL A 53 5.57 -17.10 4.88
C VAL A 53 6.44 -16.87 6.12
N THR A 54 6.31 -15.69 6.75
CA THR A 54 7.03 -15.35 7.98
C THR A 54 6.21 -15.64 9.26
N GLU A 55 5.02 -16.24 9.12
CA GLU A 55 4.13 -16.60 10.23
C GLU A 55 3.74 -15.40 11.13
N LEU A 56 3.67 -14.20 10.55
CA LEU A 56 3.30 -12.95 11.24
C LEU A 56 1.78 -12.78 11.32
N TRP A 57 1.11 -13.75 11.94
CA TRP A 57 -0.36 -13.86 12.00
C TRP A 57 -1.06 -12.66 12.63
N TRP A 58 -0.44 -12.04 13.64
CA TRP A 58 -1.02 -10.86 14.31
C TRP A 58 -1.12 -9.66 13.38
N ILE A 59 -0.12 -9.45 12.52
CA ILE A 59 -0.15 -8.37 11.53
C ILE A 59 -1.15 -8.72 10.43
N LEU A 60 -1.17 -9.99 9.99
CA LEU A 60 -2.14 -10.48 9.00
C LEU A 60 -3.59 -10.27 9.47
N PHE A 61 -3.86 -10.48 10.75
CA PHE A 61 -5.17 -10.25 11.35
C PHE A 61 -5.62 -8.78 11.26
N VAL A 62 -4.68 -7.83 11.29
CA VAL A 62 -4.97 -6.39 11.21
C VAL A 62 -5.04 -5.91 9.75
N THR A 63 -4.53 -6.67 8.78
CA THR A 63 -4.54 -6.33 7.35
C THR A 63 -5.94 -5.95 6.81
N PRO A 64 -7.04 -6.65 7.15
CA PRO A 64 -8.39 -6.24 6.71
C PRO A 64 -8.79 -4.85 7.20
N LEU A 65 -8.45 -4.51 8.45
CA LEU A 65 -8.72 -3.17 9.00
C LEU A 65 -7.91 -2.11 8.25
N TRP A 66 -6.64 -2.40 7.97
CA TRP A 66 -5.80 -1.51 7.20
C TRP A 66 -6.34 -1.28 5.78
N LEU A 67 -6.77 -2.34 5.09
CA LEU A 67 -7.39 -2.25 3.76
C LEU A 67 -8.66 -1.41 3.77
N TYR A 68 -9.49 -1.55 4.81
CA TYR A 68 -10.67 -0.72 4.99
C TYR A 68 -10.32 0.77 5.16
N LEU A 69 -9.34 1.09 5.99
CA LEU A 69 -8.89 2.48 6.20
C LEU A 69 -8.28 3.08 4.92
N ASN A 70 -7.47 2.31 4.20
CA ASN A 70 -6.93 2.71 2.91
C ASN A 70 -8.06 3.02 1.91
N TYR A 71 -9.07 2.13 1.81
CA TYR A 71 -10.25 2.37 0.98
C TYR A 71 -11.01 3.64 1.35
N ARG A 72 -11.21 3.89 2.65
CA ARG A 72 -11.82 5.14 3.12
C ARG A 72 -11.01 6.37 2.72
N GLY A 73 -9.68 6.31 2.85
CA GLY A 73 -8.76 7.38 2.41
C GLY A 73 -8.85 7.64 0.90
N PHE A 74 -8.82 6.57 0.10
CA PHE A 74 -8.99 6.64 -1.35
C PHE A 74 -10.31 7.32 -1.75
N MET A 75 -11.44 6.88 -1.19
CA MET A 75 -12.76 7.42 -1.51
C MET A 75 -12.91 8.89 -1.10
N ASN A 76 -12.30 9.30 0.01
CA ASN A 76 -12.32 10.70 0.45
C ASN A 76 -11.55 11.59 -0.52
N ASN A 77 -10.35 11.19 -0.94
CA ASN A 77 -9.58 11.94 -1.93
C ASN A 77 -10.23 11.97 -3.31
N TYR A 78 -10.91 10.88 -3.69
CA TYR A 78 -11.69 10.87 -4.92
C TYR A 78 -12.79 11.93 -4.91
N ARG A 79 -13.54 12.03 -3.81
CA ARG A 79 -14.56 13.07 -3.62
C ARG A 79 -13.95 14.47 -3.65
N GLU A 80 -12.80 14.66 -3.00
CA GLU A 80 -12.10 15.95 -2.97
C GLU A 80 -11.57 16.38 -4.34
N SER A 81 -11.02 15.45 -5.12
CA SER A 81 -10.55 15.71 -6.48
C SER A 81 -11.66 16.08 -7.49
N ARG A 82 -12.93 15.82 -7.14
CA ARG A 82 -14.12 16.13 -7.94
C ARG A 82 -14.83 17.40 -7.50
N ARG A 83 -14.43 18.04 -6.40
CA ARG A 83 -15.00 19.33 -6.01
C ARG A 83 -14.44 20.41 -6.96
N PRO A 84 -15.30 21.21 -7.62
CA PRO A 84 -14.84 22.39 -8.32
C PRO A 84 -14.18 23.33 -7.31
N ALA A 85 -13.05 23.93 -7.72
CA ALA A 85 -12.32 24.93 -6.94
C ALA A 85 -13.18 26.18 -6.67
#